data_AF-A0AAE3J9Q9-F1
#
_entry.id   AF-A0AAE3J9Q9-F1
#
_cell.length_a   1.000
_cell.length_b   1.000
_cell.length_c   1.000
_cell.angle_alpha   90.00
_cell.angle_beta   90.00
_cell.angle_gamma   90.00
#
_symmetry.space_group_name_H-M   'P 1'
#
loop_
_entity.id
_entity.type
_entity.pdbx_description
1 polymer ?
#
loop_
_entity_poly.entity_id
_entity_poly.type
_entity_poly.pdbx_seq_one_letter_code
_entity_poly.pdbx_strand_id
1 'polypeptide(L)' 'MAKITKAVSLKNAEINMEDMTITETTKDDIKVYSLDKLLADWNHISGISLTIKQDNDIPADE' A
#
# COMPACT_ATOMS: atom_id res chain seq x y z
N MET A 1 5.60 -5.83 27.83
CA MET A 1 5.43 -4.38 27.56
C MET A 1 4.43 -4.24 26.43
N ALA A 2 3.40 -3.42 26.60
CA ALA A 2 2.46 -3.17 25.52
C ALA A 2 3.14 -2.33 24.43
N LYS A 3 2.99 -2.75 23.17
CA LYS A 3 3.50 -2.02 22.00
C LYS A 3 2.30 -1.45 21.25
N ILE A 4 2.33 -0.15 20.97
CA ILE A 4 1.35 0.48 20.08
C ILE A 4 1.87 0.29 18.65
N THR A 5 1.06 -0.35 17.80
CA THR A 5 1.39 -0.58 16.39
C THR A 5 0.49 0.28 15.54
N LYS A 6 1.07 1.26 14.84
CA LYS A 6 0.44 1.91 13.68
C LYS A 6 0.79 1.05 12.46
N ALA A 7 -0.18 0.69 11.63
CA ALA A 7 0.04 -0.07 10.40
C ALA A 7 -1.02 0.31 9.35
N VAL A 8 -0.59 0.38 8.09
CA VAL A 8 -1.46 0.55 6.93
C VAL A 8 -1.12 -0.56 5.95
N SER A 9 -2.12 -1.34 5.56
CA SER A 9 -1.98 -2.45 4.61
C SER A 9 -3.10 -2.34 3.58
N LEU A 10 -2.71 -2.25 2.31
CA LEU A 10 -3.62 -2.21 1.16
C LEU A 10 -3.37 -3.46 0.31
N LYS A 11 -4.42 -4.04 -0.28
CA LYS A 11 -4.34 -5.27 -1.08
C LYS A 11 -4.85 -5.04 -2.50
N ASN A 12 -4.30 -5.75 -3.50
CA ASN A 12 -4.62 -5.49 -4.91
C ASN A 12 -4.52 -3.99 -5.24
N ALA A 13 -3.51 -3.34 -4.67
CA ALA A 13 -3.35 -1.91 -4.72
C ALA A 13 -2.42 -1.53 -5.88
N GLU A 14 -2.82 -0.50 -6.62
CA GLU A 14 -2.01 0.10 -7.67
C GLU A 14 -1.51 1.46 -7.20
N ILE A 15 -0.21 1.71 -7.37
CA ILE A 15 0.40 3.02 -7.11
C ILE A 15 0.51 3.76 -8.44
N ASN A 16 -0.13 4.92 -8.53
CA ASN A 16 0.05 5.86 -9.64
C ASN A 16 0.86 7.06 -9.14
N MET A 17 2.10 7.18 -9.65
CA MET A 17 3.04 8.24 -9.28
C MET A 17 2.79 9.56 -10.04
N GLU A 18 2.03 9.55 -11.13
CA GLU A 18 1.66 10.76 -11.88
C GLU A 18 0.54 11.49 -11.17
N ASP A 19 -0.49 10.74 -10.76
CA ASP A 19 -1.65 11.26 -10.02
C ASP A 19 -1.41 11.30 -8.49
N MET A 20 -0.31 10.71 -8.03
CA MET A 20 0.06 10.59 -6.62
C MET A 20 -1.05 9.92 -5.79
N THR A 21 -1.55 8.78 -6.27
CA THR A 21 -2.62 8.01 -5.63
C THR A 21 -2.24 6.55 -5.44
N ILE A 22 -2.85 5.92 -4.44
CA ILE A 22 -2.93 4.46 -4.34
C ILE A 22 -4.39 4.06 -4.49
N THR A 23 -4.69 3.18 -5.43
CA THR A 23 -6.03 2.65 -5.65
C THR A 23 -6.10 1.22 -5.17
N GLU A 24 -6.93 0.96 -4.16
CA GLU A 24 -7.24 -0.39 -3.67
C GLU A 24 -8.50 -0.91 -4.36
N THR A 25 -8.38 -2.02 -5.09
CA THR A 25 -9.52 -2.66 -5.75
C THR A 25 -9.93 -3.94 -5.03
N THR A 26 -11.16 -3.96 -4.54
CA THR A 26 -11.79 -5.15 -3.95
C THR A 26 -12.90 -5.66 -4.87
N LYS A 27 -13.53 -6.80 -4.53
CA LYS A 27 -14.64 -7.33 -5.32
C LYS A 27 -15.88 -6.43 -5.29
N ASP A 28 -16.02 -5.65 -4.23
CA ASP A 28 -17.25 -4.91 -3.93
C ASP A 28 -17.06 -3.39 -4.08
N ASP A 29 -15.81 -2.90 -4.06
CA ASP A 29 -15.51 -1.48 -3.96
C ASP A 29 -14.12 -1.12 -4.51
N ILE A 30 -13.99 0.12 -4.99
CA ILE A 30 -12.73 0.75 -5.43
C ILE A 30 -12.48 1.96 -4.52
N LYS A 31 -11.36 1.93 -3.81
CA LYS A 31 -10.97 2.99 -2.88
C LYS A 31 -9.72 3.68 -3.39
N VAL A 32 -9.77 5.01 -3.49
CA VAL A 32 -8.64 5.82 -3.91
C VAL A 32 -8.11 6.61 -2.71
N TYR A 33 -6.81 6.46 -2.44
CA TYR A 33 -6.08 7.13 -1.39
C TYR A 33 -5.05 8.08 -2.01
N SER A 34 -4.81 9.24 -1.39
CA SER A 34 -3.65 10.06 -1.75
C SER A 34 -2.37 9.41 -1.23
N LEU A 35 -1.41 9.17 -2.11
CA LEU A 35 -0.09 8.63 -1.79
C LEU A 35 0.64 9.55 -0.80
N ASP A 36 0.62 10.85 -1.07
CA ASP A 36 1.29 11.89 -0.27
C ASP A 36 0.81 11.88 1.16
N LYS A 37 -0.51 11.87 1.35
CA LYS A 37 -1.11 11.88 2.69
C LYS A 37 -0.78 10.62 3.44
N LEU A 38 -0.81 9.47 2.76
CA LEU A 38 -0.51 8.19 3.36
C LEU A 38 0.95 8.10 3.81
N LEU A 39 1.89 8.67 3.03
CA LEU A 39 3.31 8.70 3.36
C LEU A 39 3.69 9.83 4.35
N ALA A 40 3.01 10.98 4.31
CA ALA A 40 3.24 12.12 5.19
C ALA A 40 3.12 11.73 6.67
N ASP A 41 2.21 10.81 6.96
CA ASP A 41 1.95 10.21 8.27
C ASP A 41 3.14 9.42 8.87
N TRP A 42 4.16 9.15 8.06
CA TRP A 42 5.39 8.45 8.41
C TRP A 42 6.64 9.31 8.19
N ASN A 43 6.48 10.54 7.72
CA ASN A 43 7.60 11.43 7.45
C ASN A 43 8.39 11.70 8.74
N HIS A 44 9.72 11.58 8.68
CA HIS A 44 10.64 11.69 9.82
C HIS A 44 10.42 10.69 10.97
N ILE A 45 9.68 9.59 10.75
CA ILE A 45 9.57 8.51 11.74
C ILE A 45 10.67 7.47 11.49
N SER A 46 11.59 7.32 12.45
CA SER A 46 12.67 6.33 12.39
C SER A 46 12.22 4.95 12.85
N GLY A 47 12.84 3.89 12.30
CA GLY A 47 12.58 2.50 12.70
C GLY A 47 11.32 1.88 12.09
N ILE A 48 10.80 2.46 11.01
CA ILE A 48 9.69 1.88 10.25
C ILE A 48 10.16 0.68 9.40
N SER A 49 9.26 -0.27 9.17
CA SER A 49 9.42 -1.30 8.16
C SER A 49 8.43 -1.05 7.03
N LEU A 50 8.94 -0.89 5.81
CA LEU A 50 8.13 -0.70 4.61
C LEU A 50 8.28 -1.93 3.71
N THR A 51 7.15 -2.45 3.22
CA THR A 51 7.12 -3.61 2.32
C THR A 51 6.30 -3.26 1.09
N ILE A 52 6.90 -3.40 -0.10
CA ILE A 52 6.22 -3.35 -1.39
C ILE A 52 6.39 -4.72 -2.02
N LYS A 53 5.28 -5.40 -2.30
CA LYS A 53 5.27 -6.77 -2.83
C LYS A 53 4.16 -6.89 -3.86
N GLN A 54 4.48 -7.53 -4.99
CA GLN A 54 3.51 -7.97 -5.97
C GLN A 54 3.60 -9.49 -6.08
N ASP A 55 2.48 -10.17 -5.88
CA ASP A 55 2.36 -11.60 -6.15
C ASP A 55 1.71 -11.73 -7.54
N ASN A 56 2.51 -12.02 -8.55
CA ASN A 56 2.02 -12.35 -9.89
C ASN A 56 2.05 -13.85 -10.07
N ASP A 57 0.94 -14.43 -10.54
CA ASP A 57 0.97 -15.80 -11.03
C ASP A 57 1.83 -15.84 -12.29
N ILE A 58 2.81 -16.74 -12.31
CA ILE A 58 3.52 -17.08 -13.53
C ILE A 58 2.51 -17.86 -14.39
N PRO A 59 2.17 -17.42 -15.61
CA PRO A 59 1.31 -18.21 -16.48
C PRO A 59 1.97 -19.59 -16.64
N ALA A 60 1.20 -20.66 -16.41
CA ALA A 60 1.67 -22.00 -16.72
C ALA A 60 1.98 -22.03 -18.22
N ASP A 61 3.25 -22.28 -18.57
CA ASP A 61 3.64 -22.52 -19.97
C ASP A 61 2.71 -23.60 -20.55
N GLU A 62 2.08 -23.29 -21.69
CA GLU A 62 1.45 -24.31 -22.55
C GLU A 62 2.50 -25.23 -23.16
#